data_AF-A0A1W9VF38-F1
#
_entry.id   AF-A0A1W9VF38-F1
#
_cell.length_a   1.000
_cell.length_b   1.000
_cell.length_c   1.000
_cell.angle_alpha   90.00
_cell.angle_beta   90.00
_cell.angle_gamma   90.00
#
_symmetry.space_group_name_H-M   'P 1'
#
loop_
_entity.id
_entity.type
_entity.pdbx_description
1 polymer ?
#
loop_
_entity_poly.entity_id
_entity_poly.type
_entity_poly.pdbx_seq_one_letter_code
_entity_poly.pdbx_strand_id
1 'polypeptide(L)'
;MENMNKVLESMTFDFFGNAKHKIPAAKQLADKDAIFLDIRSDEEYKTLKFDLEFHQKSLHIPIDQIPARLGDIPKDKNVGVFCASGNRSVMVYFYLKALGYENVRVVEGGYTELVAELKPGKVLKTIKGLL
;
A
#
# COMPACT_ATOMS: atom_id res chain seq x y z
N MET A 1 17.93 12.84 -8.23
CA MET A 1 17.18 13.34 -9.41
C MET A 1 17.12 12.29 -10.51
N GLU A 2 18.23 11.66 -10.90
CA GLU A 2 18.26 10.65 -11.97
C GLU A 2 17.25 9.49 -11.77
N ASN A 3 17.14 8.96 -10.55
CA ASN A 3 16.18 7.88 -10.27
C ASN A 3 14.71 8.33 -10.42
N MET A 4 14.39 9.58 -10.09
CA MET A 4 13.02 10.08 -10.25
C MET A 4 12.66 10.28 -11.72
N ASN A 5 13.61 10.73 -12.55
CA ASN A 5 13.41 10.84 -13.99
C ASN A 5 13.10 9.46 -14.59
N LYS A 6 13.91 8.43 -14.27
CA LYS A 6 13.66 7.06 -14.70
C LYS A 6 12.28 6.53 -14.27
N VAL A 7 11.87 6.84 -13.04
CA VAL A 7 10.53 6.49 -12.55
C VAL A 7 9.45 7.14 -13.40
N LEU A 8 9.52 8.45 -13.65
CA LEU A 8 8.52 9.16 -14.44
C LEU A 8 8.51 8.74 -15.92
N GLU A 9 9.68 8.51 -16.52
CA GLU A 9 9.83 8.01 -17.89
C GLU A 9 9.17 6.64 -18.07
N SER A 10 9.16 5.79 -17.03
CA SER A 10 8.49 4.49 -17.07
C SER A 10 6.96 4.58 -17.02
N MET A 11 6.39 5.72 -16.64
CA MET A 11 4.94 5.88 -16.46
C MET A 11 4.24 6.37 -17.72
N THR A 12 4.32 5.53 -18.74
CA THR A 12 3.70 5.75 -20.04
C THR A 12 2.17 5.73 -19.97
N PHE A 13 1.51 6.05 -21.09
CA PHE A 13 0.07 5.88 -21.23
C PHE A 13 -0.38 4.45 -20.89
N ASP A 14 0.38 3.43 -21.28
CA ASP A 14 0.08 2.04 -20.94
C ASP A 14 0.16 1.78 -19.42
N PHE A 15 1.13 2.41 -18.74
CA PHE A 15 1.28 2.27 -17.31
C PHE A 15 0.13 2.90 -16.52
N PHE A 16 -0.21 4.16 -16.83
CA PHE A 16 -1.30 4.87 -16.15
C PHE A 16 -2.69 4.44 -16.62
N GLY A 17 -2.86 4.19 -17.93
CA GLY A 17 -4.11 3.76 -18.54
C GLY A 17 -4.60 2.42 -18.02
N ASN A 18 -3.69 1.55 -17.59
CA ASN A 18 -4.00 0.27 -16.94
C ASN A 18 -3.83 0.30 -15.41
N ALA A 19 -3.67 1.48 -14.81
CA ALA A 19 -3.51 1.67 -13.35
C ALA A 19 -2.44 0.77 -12.70
N LYS A 20 -1.31 0.51 -13.38
CA LYS A 20 -0.27 -0.44 -12.90
C LYS A 20 0.40 -0.05 -11.57
N HIS A 21 0.30 1.22 -11.16
CA HIS A 21 0.76 1.73 -9.86
C HIS A 21 -0.20 1.39 -8.71
N LYS A 22 -1.39 0.87 -9.00
CA LYS A 22 -2.43 0.59 -8.02
C LYS A 22 -2.66 -0.91 -7.82
N ILE A 23 -3.28 -1.24 -6.69
CA ILE A 23 -3.74 -2.59 -6.38
C ILE A 23 -5.08 -2.53 -5.62
N PRO A 24 -6.11 -3.29 -6.05
CA PRO A 24 -7.32 -3.45 -5.27
C PRO A 24 -7.03 -4.02 -3.88
N ALA A 25 -7.68 -3.51 -2.83
CA ALA A 25 -7.49 -3.98 -1.46
C ALA A 25 -7.73 -5.49 -1.32
N ALA A 26 -8.71 -6.05 -2.02
CA ALA A 26 -8.97 -7.50 -2.03
C ALA A 26 -7.78 -8.32 -2.57
N LYS A 27 -7.12 -7.85 -3.64
CA LYS A 27 -5.94 -8.53 -4.18
C LYS A 27 -4.75 -8.45 -3.22
N GLN A 28 -4.58 -7.30 -2.57
CA GLN A 28 -3.55 -7.11 -1.54
C GLN A 28 -3.78 -8.02 -0.32
N LEU A 29 -5.04 -8.22 0.09
CA LEU A 29 -5.43 -9.11 1.20
C LEU A 29 -5.27 -10.60 0.88
N ALA A 30 -5.43 -10.99 -0.38
CA ALA A 30 -5.29 -12.38 -0.83
C ALA A 30 -3.83 -12.81 -0.96
N ASP A 31 -2.90 -11.86 -1.04
CA ASP A 31 -1.47 -12.09 -1.19
C ASP A 31 -0.81 -12.34 0.18
N LYS A 32 -0.23 -13.52 0.35
CA LYS A 32 0.42 -13.94 1.61
C LYS A 32 1.79 -13.29 1.83
N ASP A 33 2.43 -12.84 0.76
CA ASP A 33 3.75 -12.19 0.81
C ASP A 33 3.62 -10.65 0.88
N ALA A 34 2.39 -10.15 0.87
CA ALA A 34 2.09 -8.74 0.92
C ALA A 34 2.13 -8.16 2.33
N ILE A 35 2.42 -6.86 2.42
CA ILE A 35 2.20 -6.07 3.65
C ILE A 35 1.39 -4.83 3.32
N PHE A 36 0.61 -4.36 4.29
CA PHE A 36 0.01 -3.04 4.23
C PHE A 36 0.97 -2.03 4.87
N LEU A 37 1.19 -0.89 4.20
CA LEU A 37 1.92 0.25 4.75
C LEU A 37 0.94 1.41 4.98
N ASP A 38 0.55 1.60 6.25
CA ASP A 38 -0.32 2.68 6.70
C ASP A 38 0.52 3.93 6.99
N ILE A 39 0.39 4.94 6.13
CA ILE A 39 1.15 6.19 6.24
C ILE A 39 0.33 7.37 6.77
N ARG A 40 -0.83 7.09 7.38
CA ARG A 40 -1.65 8.12 8.03
C ARG A 40 -0.91 8.72 9.23
N SER A 41 -1.44 9.79 9.82
CA SER A 41 -0.88 10.31 11.07
C SER A 41 -1.10 9.34 12.23
N ASP A 42 -0.36 9.52 13.31
CA ASP A 42 -0.55 8.73 14.54
C ASP A 42 -1.98 8.88 15.09
N GLU A 43 -2.59 10.06 14.99
CA GLU A 43 -3.95 10.32 15.45
C GLU A 43 -4.99 9.54 14.61
N GLU A 44 -4.86 9.55 13.29
CA GLU A 44 -5.72 8.78 12.39
C GLU A 44 -5.59 7.27 12.67
N TYR A 45 -4.36 6.78 12.84
CA TYR A 45 -4.09 5.37 13.12
C TYR A 45 -4.59 4.93 14.50
N LYS A 46 -4.35 5.73 15.55
CA LYS A 46 -4.85 5.46 16.91
C LYS A 46 -6.38 5.50 16.98
N THR A 47 -7.02 6.34 16.19
CA THR A 47 -8.49 6.42 16.11
C THR A 47 -9.08 5.16 15.49
N LEU A 48 -8.48 4.69 14.39
CA LEU A 48 -8.97 3.52 13.69
C LEU A 48 -7.82 2.84 12.96
N LYS A 49 -7.46 1.64 13.42
CA LYS A 49 -6.52 0.74 12.78
C LYS A 49 -7.16 -0.63 12.57
N PHE A 50 -6.62 -1.38 11.62
CA PHE A 50 -6.88 -2.80 11.48
C PHE A 50 -5.55 -3.55 11.56
N ASP A 51 -5.61 -4.76 12.09
CA ASP A 51 -4.51 -5.72 11.99
C ASP A 51 -5.11 -7.11 11.75
N LEU A 52 -4.48 -7.89 10.89
CA LEU A 52 -4.88 -9.26 10.62
C LEU A 52 -3.82 -10.17 11.21
N GLU A 53 -3.80 -10.25 12.54
CA GLU A 53 -2.74 -10.88 13.34
C GLU A 53 -2.29 -12.26 12.82
N PHE A 54 -3.23 -13.07 12.32
CA PHE A 54 -2.97 -14.42 11.82
C PHE A 54 -2.71 -14.53 10.31
N HIS A 55 -2.77 -13.42 9.57
CA HIS A 55 -2.71 -13.43 8.11
C HIS A 55 -1.73 -12.41 7.54
N GLN A 56 -1.92 -11.12 7.85
CA GLN A 56 -1.16 -10.05 7.22
C GLN A 56 -1.02 -8.86 8.17
N LYS A 57 0.23 -8.43 8.37
CA LYS A 57 0.52 -7.26 9.22
C LYS A 57 0.24 -5.95 8.49
N SER A 58 -0.31 -5.00 9.23
CA SER A 58 -0.36 -3.60 8.83
C SER A 58 0.79 -2.83 9.50
N LEU A 59 1.81 -2.48 8.71
CA LEU A 59 2.96 -1.70 9.15
C LEU A 59 2.59 -0.22 9.16
N HIS A 60 2.61 0.41 10.32
CA HIS A 60 2.34 1.84 10.45
C HIS A 60 3.62 2.67 10.52
N ILE A 61 3.77 3.59 9.57
CA ILE A 61 4.85 4.59 9.54
C ILE A 61 4.25 5.90 9.02
N PRO A 62 4.00 6.90 9.86
CA PRO A 62 3.53 8.21 9.43
C PRO A 62 4.40 8.79 8.30
N ILE A 63 3.76 9.46 7.33
CA ILE A 63 4.44 9.91 6.10
C ILE A 63 5.70 10.76 6.37
N ASP A 64 5.68 11.59 7.41
CA ASP A 64 6.78 12.44 7.85
C ASP A 64 7.97 11.66 8.44
N GLN A 65 7.74 10.40 8.85
CA GLN A 65 8.77 9.51 9.38
C GLN A 65 9.36 8.55 8.34
N ILE A 66 8.73 8.43 7.16
CA ILE A 66 9.14 7.48 6.11
C ILE A 66 10.63 7.60 5.75
N PRO A 67 11.22 8.79 5.52
CA PRO A 67 12.64 8.89 5.16
C PRO A 67 13.58 8.34 6.24
N ALA A 68 13.26 8.56 7.52
CA ALA A 68 14.06 8.09 8.65
C ALA A 68 13.88 6.59 8.92
N ARG A 69 12.76 6.01 8.48
CA ARG A 69 12.36 4.63 8.76
C ARG A 69 12.34 3.74 7.50
N LEU A 70 13.08 4.10 6.46
CA LEU A 70 13.17 3.32 5.22
C LEU A 70 13.58 1.86 5.46
N GLY A 71 14.48 1.61 6.41
CA GLY A 71 14.94 0.27 6.78
C GLY A 71 13.84 -0.65 7.32
N ASP A 72 12.73 -0.08 7.80
CA ASP A 72 11.59 -0.85 8.31
C ASP A 72 10.67 -1.34 7.18
N ILE A 73 10.77 -0.74 5.98
CA ILE A 73 9.95 -1.11 4.83
C ILE A 73 10.65 -2.23 4.07
N PRO A 74 10.07 -3.44 3.98
CA PRO A 74 10.68 -4.57 3.28
C PRO A 74 10.74 -4.32 1.77
N LYS A 75 11.87 -4.69 1.16
CA LYS A 75 12.07 -4.63 -0.30
C LYS A 75 11.70 -5.92 -1.03
N ASP A 76 11.65 -7.02 -0.29
CA ASP A 76 11.38 -8.39 -0.74
C ASP A 76 9.89 -8.75 -0.72
N LYS A 77 9.02 -7.84 -0.26
CA LYS A 77 7.57 -8.05 -0.12
C LYS A 77 6.75 -7.16 -1.04
N ASN A 78 5.49 -7.54 -1.25
CA ASN A 78 4.52 -6.73 -1.98
C ASN A 78 3.92 -5.66 -1.05
N VAL A 79 4.43 -4.43 -1.14
CA VAL A 79 4.04 -3.32 -0.25
C VAL A 79 2.85 -2.56 -0.83
N GLY A 80 1.71 -2.66 -0.16
CA GLY A 80 0.50 -1.90 -0.45
C GLY A 80 0.42 -0.66 0.43
N VAL A 81 0.76 0.51 -0.13
CA VAL A 81 0.75 1.78 0.58
C VAL A 81 -0.65 2.38 0.55
N PHE A 82 -1.15 2.82 1.71
CA PHE A 82 -2.44 3.48 1.78
C PHE A 82 -2.44 4.64 2.79
N CYS A 83 -3.33 5.59 2.56
CA CYS A 83 -3.67 6.64 3.51
C CYS A 83 -5.20 6.80 3.57
N ALA A 84 -5.72 7.91 4.10
CA ALA A 84 -7.17 8.12 4.15
C ALA A 84 -7.85 8.10 2.76
N SER A 85 -7.28 8.82 1.78
CA SER A 85 -7.95 9.10 0.49
C SER A 85 -7.12 8.77 -0.76
N GLY A 86 -5.86 8.35 -0.60
CA GLY A 86 -4.97 7.98 -1.71
C GLY A 86 -3.88 9.01 -2.06
N ASN A 87 -4.05 10.29 -1.72
CA ASN A 87 -3.11 11.35 -2.13
C ASN A 87 -1.70 11.16 -1.53
N ARG A 88 -1.61 10.94 -0.22
CA ARG A 88 -0.33 10.73 0.48
C ARG A 88 0.38 9.48 0.00
N SER A 89 -0.38 8.42 -0.28
CA SER A 89 0.16 7.13 -0.70
C SER A 89 0.74 7.18 -2.11
N VAL A 90 0.18 8.01 -3.00
CA VAL A 90 0.80 8.27 -4.31
C VAL A 90 2.16 8.95 -4.15
N MET A 91 2.29 9.96 -3.29
CA MET A 91 3.57 10.62 -3.02
C MET A 91 4.62 9.64 -2.48
N VAL A 92 4.25 8.81 -1.50
CA VAL A 92 5.15 7.79 -0.93
C VAL A 92 5.48 6.71 -1.95
N TYR A 93 4.54 6.29 -2.79
CA TYR A 93 4.80 5.37 -3.90
C TYR A 93 5.92 5.88 -4.80
N PHE A 94 5.84 7.12 -5.29
CA PHE A 94 6.89 7.71 -6.11
C PHE A 94 8.24 7.78 -5.39
N TYR A 95 8.22 8.18 -4.12
CA TYR A 95 9.42 8.25 -3.29
C TYR A 95 10.11 6.89 -3.16
N LEU A 96 9.35 5.84 -2.82
CA LEU A 96 9.88 4.48 -2.68
C LEU A 96 10.34 3.89 -4.02
N LYS A 97 9.60 4.11 -5.11
CA LYS A 97 10.03 3.71 -6.47
C LYS A 97 11.38 4.32 -6.83
N ALA A 98 11.59 5.61 -6.54
CA ALA A 98 12.86 6.29 -6.81
C ALA A 98 14.03 5.79 -5.94
N LEU A 99 13.74 5.12 -4.83
CA LEU A 99 14.72 4.48 -3.95
C LEU A 99 14.92 2.98 -4.27
N GLY A 100 14.39 2.51 -5.40
CA GLY A 100 14.56 1.15 -5.88
C GLY A 100 13.67 0.12 -5.19
N TYR A 101 12.56 0.54 -4.60
CA TYR A 101 11.53 -0.42 -4.18
C TYR A 101 10.73 -0.86 -5.40
N GLU A 102 10.85 -2.13 -5.78
CA GLU A 102 10.24 -2.63 -7.02
C GLU A 102 8.76 -2.97 -6.84
N ASN A 103 8.43 -3.63 -5.74
CA ASN A 103 7.12 -4.22 -5.45
C ASN A 103 6.25 -3.33 -4.54
N VAL A 104 6.16 -2.04 -4.86
CA VAL A 104 5.31 -1.08 -4.13
C VAL A 104 4.14 -0.70 -5.01
N ARG A 105 2.93 -0.69 -4.45
CA ARG A 105 1.71 -0.18 -5.12
C ARG A 105 0.85 0.63 -4.16
N VAL A 106 0.00 1.48 -4.71
CA VAL A 106 -1.01 2.23 -3.98
C VAL A 106 -2.26 1.38 -3.84
N VAL A 107 -2.76 1.19 -2.62
CA VAL A 107 -4.05 0.52 -2.41
C VAL A 107 -5.17 1.41 -2.93
N GLU A 108 -6.03 0.84 -3.78
CA GLU A 108 -7.15 1.54 -4.42
C GLU A 108 -8.22 1.99 -3.42
N GLY A 109 -8.91 3.08 -3.75
CA GLY A 109 -10.08 3.53 -3.00
C GLY A 109 -9.85 4.12 -1.61
N GLY A 110 -8.59 4.16 -1.16
CA GLY A 110 -8.24 4.66 0.16
C GLY A 110 -8.91 3.87 1.28
N TYR A 111 -9.18 4.53 2.40
CA TYR A 111 -9.68 3.87 3.60
C TYR A 111 -11.12 3.37 3.46
N THR A 112 -11.94 4.03 2.63
CA THR A 112 -13.34 3.66 2.39
C THR A 112 -13.47 2.28 1.76
N GLU A 113 -12.77 2.04 0.65
CA GLU A 113 -12.81 0.72 -0.01
C GLU A 113 -12.11 -0.35 0.82
N LEU A 114 -10.99 -0.01 1.48
CA LEU A 114 -10.29 -0.93 2.36
C LEU A 114 -11.20 -1.46 3.47
N VAL A 115 -11.93 -0.59 4.18
CA VAL A 115 -12.88 -1.01 5.22
C VAL A 115 -14.02 -1.85 4.64
N ALA A 116 -14.46 -1.58 3.41
CA ALA A 116 -15.48 -2.39 2.74
C ALA A 116 -15.01 -3.84 2.48
N GLU A 117 -13.71 -4.05 2.24
CA GLU A 117 -13.09 -5.37 2.11
C GLU A 117 -12.94 -6.11 3.45
N LEU A 118 -12.76 -5.37 4.56
CA LEU A 118 -12.51 -5.93 5.89
C LEU A 118 -13.75 -6.50 6.61
N LYS A 119 -14.92 -6.51 5.97
CA LYS A 119 -16.13 -7.15 6.53
C LYS A 119 -15.83 -8.64 6.85
N PRO A 120 -16.14 -9.16 8.06
CA PRO A 120 -15.63 -10.46 8.52
C PRO A 120 -15.82 -11.62 7.54
N GLY A 121 -17.03 -11.78 6.98
CA GLY A 121 -17.30 -12.85 6.02
C GLY A 121 -16.66 -12.63 4.65
N LYS A 122 -16.42 -11.38 4.25
CA LYS A 122 -15.80 -11.04 2.97
C LYS A 122 -14.29 -11.23 3.04
N VAL A 123 -13.63 -10.63 4.05
CA VAL A 123 -12.18 -10.75 4.24
C VAL A 123 -11.74 -12.20 4.42
N LEU A 124 -12.51 -13.02 5.15
CA LEU A 124 -12.22 -14.44 5.30
C LEU A 124 -12.25 -15.19 3.96
N LYS A 125 -13.24 -14.90 3.10
CA LYS A 125 -13.32 -15.52 1.78
C LYS A 125 -12.16 -15.07 0.89
N THR A 126 -11.84 -13.78 0.90
CA THR A 126 -10.71 -13.21 0.14
C THR A 126 -9.39 -13.88 0.52
N ILE A 127 -9.07 -13.94 1.81
CA ILE A 127 -7.81 -14.52 2.29
C ILE A 127 -7.72 -16.04 2.00
N LYS A 128 -8.86 -16.74 2.04
CA LYS A 128 -8.91 -18.18 1.71
C LYS A 128 -9.02 -18.47 0.21
N GLY A 129 -9.09 -17.47 -0.66
CA GLY A 129 -9.28 -17.66 -2.10
C GLY A 129 -10.63 -18.30 -2.45
N LEU A 130 -11.68 -17.95 -1.71
CA LEU A 130 -13.05 -18.50 -1.86
C LEU A 130 -14.00 -17.56 -2.64
N LEU A 131 -13.46 -16.53 -3.30
CA LEU A 131 -14.15 -15.62 -4.21
C LEU A 131 -13.64 -15.88 -5.63
#